data_AF-A0A0F9H9F7-F1
#
_entry.id   AF-A0A0F9H9F7-F1
#
_cell.length_a   1.000
_cell.length_b   1.000
_cell.length_c   1.000
_cell.angle_alpha   90.00
_cell.angle_beta   90.00
_cell.angle_gamma   90.00
#
_symmetry.space_group_name_H-M   'P 1'
#
loop_
_entity.id
_entity.type
_entity.pdbx_description
1 polymer ?
#
loop_
_entity_poly.entity_id
_entity_poly.type
_entity_poly.pdbx_seq_one_letter_code
_entity_poly.pdbx_strand_id
1 'polypeptide(L)'
;MNKEKILKKFGQRIKEIRQKKNISQEKLAFKADMHRTYIGGIERGERNVSLLNMGVYAKKRWPEAWEKELTRLNSEYIDPPLPAEEVTGIIKNLRKKEYHFNCRAQPLVAYCNAALCKTREHGIGAEEASVRVTELRKLDTEPPLWFIDIDGHGTVQLSTDMLNSAIGFTKACMEQLSFRPVVPAKAWTAILSECFEKLIIIEMTDEERADGSISGAFASLVHAYLQRPPAETWDEVLLRKSFSDGEHVYFRFEDMINYTQRQGFRDYRRNEALRALTDLGGESHGQKKLPNGRNVRLWRMPVHWVEEDD
;
A
#
# COMPACT_ATOMS: atom_id res chain seq x y z
N MET A 1 6.20 -43.51 31.23
CA MET A 1 5.70 -42.73 32.39
C MET A 1 4.27 -42.26 32.06
N ASN A 2 3.27 -42.57 32.89
CA ASN A 2 1.84 -42.35 32.55
C ASN A 2 1.53 -40.86 32.27
N LYS A 3 0.82 -40.55 31.18
CA LYS A 3 0.48 -39.21 30.69
C LYS A 3 -0.32 -38.38 31.67
N GLU A 4 -1.25 -39.01 32.40
CA GLU A 4 -1.94 -38.39 33.54
C GLU A 4 -0.93 -37.84 34.55
N LYS A 5 0.19 -38.52 34.74
CA LYS A 5 1.25 -38.14 35.67
C LYS A 5 2.04 -36.92 35.17
N ILE A 6 2.16 -36.71 33.85
CA ILE A 6 2.90 -35.58 33.27
C ILE A 6 2.08 -34.30 33.33
N LEU A 7 0.83 -34.33 32.84
CA LEU A 7 -0.05 -33.15 32.87
C LEU A 7 -0.40 -32.75 34.30
N LYS A 8 -0.64 -33.72 35.20
CA LYS A 8 -0.81 -33.42 36.64
C LYS A 8 0.46 -32.83 37.24
N LYS A 9 1.66 -33.33 36.93
CA LYS A 9 2.92 -32.74 37.42
C LYS A 9 3.14 -31.32 36.91
N PHE A 10 2.84 -31.06 35.63
CA PHE A 10 2.95 -29.75 35.02
C PHE A 10 1.94 -28.76 35.62
N GLY A 11 0.67 -29.15 35.70
CA GLY A 11 -0.39 -28.35 36.32
C GLY A 11 -0.11 -28.04 37.79
N GLN A 12 0.37 -29.04 38.53
CA GLN A 12 0.80 -28.90 39.92
C GLN A 12 1.97 -27.91 40.04
N ARG A 13 2.97 -27.98 39.15
CA ARG A 13 4.09 -27.05 39.14
C ARG A 13 3.66 -25.60 38.86
N ILE A 14 2.72 -25.40 37.94
CA ILE A 14 2.13 -24.08 37.68
C ILE A 14 1.42 -23.56 38.93
N LYS A 15 0.60 -24.41 39.57
CA LYS A 15 -0.11 -24.07 40.81
C LYS A 15 0.87 -23.65 41.92
N GLU A 16 1.95 -24.42 42.12
CA GLU A 16 3.01 -24.12 43.11
C GLU A 16 3.68 -22.76 42.84
N ILE A 17 4.10 -22.50 41.61
CA ILE A 17 4.77 -21.25 41.24
C ILE A 17 3.81 -20.06 41.42
N ARG A 18 2.55 -20.23 41.02
CA ARG A 18 1.52 -19.20 41.18
C ARG A 18 1.30 -18.87 42.66
N GLN A 19 1.20 -19.88 43.51
CA GLN A 19 1.05 -19.71 44.96
C GLN A 19 2.28 -19.04 45.58
N LYS A 20 3.50 -19.44 45.20
CA LYS A 20 4.74 -18.79 45.65
C LYS A 20 4.82 -17.30 45.28
N LYS A 21 4.23 -16.92 44.14
CA LYS A 21 4.14 -15.52 43.70
C LYS A 21 2.94 -14.77 44.27
N ASN A 22 2.12 -15.42 45.09
CA ASN A 22 0.91 -14.87 45.70
C ASN A 22 -0.11 -14.32 44.68
N ILE A 23 -0.31 -15.05 43.57
CA ILE A 23 -1.21 -14.66 42.47
C ILE A 23 -2.45 -15.57 42.46
N SER A 24 -3.65 -15.02 42.27
CA SER A 24 -4.88 -15.82 42.10
C SER A 24 -4.97 -16.44 40.71
N GLN A 25 -5.76 -17.51 40.52
CA GLN A 25 -5.99 -18.05 39.17
C GLN A 25 -6.53 -16.98 38.21
N GLU A 26 -7.36 -16.07 38.71
CA GLU A 26 -7.94 -14.95 37.96
C GLU A 26 -6.89 -13.92 37.56
N LYS A 27 -5.99 -13.56 38.48
CA LYS A 27 -4.88 -12.65 38.19
C LYS A 27 -3.84 -13.28 37.27
N LEU A 28 -3.60 -14.58 37.36
CA LEU A 28 -2.78 -15.31 36.40
C LEU A 28 -3.45 -15.37 35.03
N ALA A 29 -4.76 -15.63 34.99
CA ALA A 29 -5.54 -15.67 33.77
C ALA A 29 -5.53 -14.31 33.06
N PHE A 30 -5.74 -13.21 33.79
CA PHE A 30 -5.61 -11.85 33.27
C PHE A 30 -4.21 -11.57 32.71
N LYS A 31 -3.15 -11.92 33.45
CA LYS A 31 -1.76 -11.74 32.97
C LYS A 31 -1.40 -12.59 31.76
N ALA A 32 -2.04 -13.76 31.62
CA ALA A 32 -1.82 -14.70 30.52
C ALA A 32 -2.78 -14.49 29.35
N ASP A 33 -3.68 -13.50 29.45
CA ASP A 33 -4.78 -13.28 28.50
C ASP A 33 -5.62 -14.56 28.26
N MET A 34 -6.04 -15.17 29.36
CA MET A 34 -6.81 -16.42 29.38
C MET A 34 -8.04 -16.28 30.27
N HIS A 35 -9.03 -17.13 30.04
CA HIS A 35 -10.16 -17.26 30.96
C HIS A 35 -9.74 -18.01 32.23
N ARG A 36 -10.21 -17.56 33.40
CA ARG A 36 -9.90 -18.16 34.72
C ARG A 36 -10.09 -19.68 34.76
N THR A 37 -11.16 -20.17 34.14
CA THR A 37 -11.49 -21.61 34.09
C THR A 37 -10.48 -22.43 33.27
N TYR A 38 -9.81 -21.81 32.28
CA TYR A 38 -8.78 -22.46 31.48
C TYR A 38 -7.50 -22.65 32.29
N ILE A 39 -7.08 -21.63 33.06
CA ILE A 39 -5.98 -21.75 34.03
C ILE A 39 -6.27 -22.85 35.05
N GLY A 40 -7.49 -22.91 35.59
CA GLY A 40 -7.90 -23.99 36.49
C GLY A 40 -7.79 -25.37 35.85
N GLY A 41 -8.17 -25.50 34.57
CA GLY A 41 -8.03 -26.74 33.82
C GLY A 41 -6.56 -27.13 33.58
N ILE A 42 -5.67 -26.17 33.30
CA ILE A 42 -4.23 -26.43 33.19
C ILE A 42 -3.66 -26.92 34.52
N GLU A 43 -4.00 -26.26 35.64
CA GLU A 43 -3.49 -26.64 36.97
C GLU A 43 -3.93 -28.05 37.41
N ARG A 44 -5.09 -28.51 36.92
CA ARG A 44 -5.59 -29.87 37.16
C ARG A 44 -5.11 -30.89 36.13
N GLY A 45 -4.38 -30.45 35.09
CA GLY A 45 -3.92 -31.31 34.00
C GLY A 45 -5.02 -31.70 33.00
N GLU A 46 -6.11 -30.94 32.94
CA GLU A 46 -7.32 -31.17 32.13
C GLU A 46 -7.33 -30.38 30.81
N ARG A 47 -6.26 -29.63 30.48
CA ARG A 47 -6.18 -28.77 29.29
C ARG A 47 -4.83 -28.93 28.58
N ASN A 48 -4.89 -29.25 27.28
CA ASN A 48 -3.74 -29.33 26.39
C ASN A 48 -3.70 -28.12 25.44
N VAL A 49 -2.83 -27.16 25.74
CA VAL A 49 -2.65 -25.93 24.96
C VAL A 49 -2.14 -26.22 23.54
N SER A 50 -1.34 -27.26 23.37
CA SER A 50 -0.76 -27.64 22.07
C SER A 50 -1.83 -28.13 21.10
N LEU A 51 -2.72 -29.03 21.53
CA LEU A 51 -3.78 -29.54 20.65
C LEU A 51 -4.81 -28.45 20.30
N LEU A 52 -5.08 -27.50 21.21
CA LEU A 52 -5.94 -26.36 20.89
C LEU A 52 -5.37 -25.53 19.73
N ASN A 53 -4.07 -25.21 19.76
CA ASN A 53 -3.42 -24.47 18.66
C ASN A 53 -3.32 -25.30 17.37
N MET A 54 -3.13 -26.61 17.44
CA MET A 54 -3.24 -27.50 16.28
C MET A 54 -4.65 -27.47 15.68
N GLY A 55 -5.69 -27.34 16.51
CA GLY A 55 -7.07 -27.18 16.06
C GLY A 55 -7.34 -25.84 15.36
N VAL A 56 -6.78 -24.74 15.87
CA VAL A 56 -6.83 -23.43 15.18
C VAL A 56 -6.14 -23.51 13.82
N TYR A 57 -4.97 -24.17 13.76
CA TYR A 57 -4.27 -24.40 12.50
C TYR A 57 -5.09 -25.27 11.53
N ALA A 58 -5.67 -26.37 12.00
CA ALA A 58 -6.48 -27.26 11.17
C ALA A 58 -7.70 -26.53 10.59
N LYS A 59 -8.37 -25.66 11.35
CA LYS A 59 -9.48 -24.83 10.84
C LYS A 59 -9.05 -23.89 9.73
N LYS A 60 -7.86 -23.28 9.85
CA LYS A 60 -7.32 -22.38 8.82
C LYS A 60 -6.91 -23.14 7.55
N ARG A 61 -6.24 -24.28 7.70
CA ARG A 61 -5.68 -25.05 6.57
C ARG A 61 -6.68 -25.95 5.86
N TRP A 62 -7.61 -26.55 6.61
CA TRP A 62 -8.58 -27.51 6.09
C TRP A 62 -10.00 -27.22 6.61
N PRO A 63 -10.64 -26.10 6.22
CA PRO A 63 -11.91 -25.65 6.79
C PRO A 63 -13.04 -26.70 6.77
N GLU A 64 -13.10 -27.52 5.73
CA GLU A 64 -14.15 -28.55 5.56
C GLU A 64 -13.83 -29.88 6.27
N ALA A 65 -12.57 -30.11 6.65
CA ALA A 65 -12.10 -31.39 7.19
C ALA A 65 -11.34 -31.26 8.52
N TRP A 66 -11.33 -30.07 9.13
CA TRP A 66 -10.45 -29.73 10.25
C TRP A 66 -10.57 -30.66 11.46
N GLU A 67 -11.74 -31.26 11.69
CA GLU A 67 -11.97 -32.18 12.81
C GLU A 67 -11.26 -33.53 12.62
N LYS A 68 -11.34 -34.06 11.39
CA LYS A 68 -10.61 -35.26 10.98
C LYS A 68 -9.11 -34.97 11.01
N GLU A 69 -8.71 -33.82 10.51
CA GLU A 69 -7.31 -33.41 10.50
C GLU A 69 -6.76 -33.17 11.90
N LEU A 70 -7.53 -32.59 12.82
CA LEU A 70 -7.12 -32.46 14.22
C LEU A 70 -6.87 -33.82 14.88
N THR A 71 -7.72 -34.80 14.56
CA THR A 71 -7.55 -36.18 15.03
C THR A 71 -6.27 -36.80 14.46
N ARG A 72 -5.98 -36.58 13.17
CA ARG A 72 -4.72 -37.00 12.54
C ARG A 72 -3.51 -36.33 13.20
N LEU A 73 -3.55 -35.01 13.39
CA LEU A 73 -2.46 -34.24 14.01
C LEU A 73 -2.16 -34.72 15.44
N ASN A 74 -3.19 -35.06 16.21
CA ASN A 74 -3.03 -35.68 17.53
C ASN A 74 -2.29 -37.02 17.46
N SER A 75 -2.61 -37.87 16.49
CA SER A 75 -1.96 -39.17 16.34
C SER A 75 -0.52 -39.05 15.83
N GLU A 76 -0.23 -38.07 14.99
CA GLU A 76 1.05 -37.92 14.31
C GLU A 76 2.08 -37.10 15.11
N TYR A 77 1.64 -36.04 15.80
CA TYR A 77 2.55 -35.06 16.43
C TYR A 77 2.49 -35.04 17.96
N ILE A 78 1.56 -35.79 18.59
CA ILE A 78 1.48 -35.87 20.05
C ILE A 78 1.87 -37.27 20.50
N ASP A 79 2.94 -37.38 21.26
CA ASP A 79 3.43 -38.64 21.82
C ASP A 79 3.31 -38.67 23.36
N PRO A 80 2.50 -39.58 23.94
CA PRO A 80 1.54 -40.46 23.25
C PRO A 80 0.27 -39.68 22.85
N PRO A 81 -0.49 -40.12 21.83
CA PRO A 81 -1.70 -39.43 21.37
C PRO A 81 -2.72 -39.18 22.50
N LEU A 82 -3.49 -38.09 22.41
CA LEU A 82 -4.58 -37.82 23.35
C LEU A 82 -5.76 -38.78 23.13
N PRO A 83 -6.47 -39.19 24.21
CA PRO A 83 -7.67 -40.00 24.09
C PRO A 83 -8.75 -39.31 23.24
N ALA A 84 -9.56 -40.10 22.55
CA ALA A 84 -10.61 -39.58 21.65
C ALA A 84 -11.60 -38.64 22.35
N GLU A 85 -11.93 -38.88 23.62
CA GLU A 85 -12.80 -38.03 24.42
C GLU A 85 -12.24 -36.61 24.58
N GLU A 86 -10.92 -36.49 24.77
CA GLU A 86 -10.24 -35.20 24.94
C GLU A 86 -10.20 -34.41 23.62
N VAL A 87 -9.88 -35.09 22.51
CA VAL A 87 -9.91 -34.51 21.17
C VAL A 87 -11.32 -34.01 20.83
N THR A 88 -12.33 -34.83 21.12
CA THR A 88 -13.75 -34.48 20.91
C THR A 88 -14.17 -33.28 21.76
N GLY A 89 -13.66 -33.18 22.99
CA GLY A 89 -13.87 -32.01 23.86
C GLY A 89 -13.32 -30.72 23.26
N ILE A 90 -12.13 -30.78 22.66
CA ILE A 90 -11.50 -29.64 21.98
C ILE A 90 -12.28 -29.26 20.71
N ILE A 91 -12.69 -30.24 19.90
CA ILE A 91 -13.54 -30.03 18.72
C ILE A 91 -14.82 -29.29 19.11
N LYS A 92 -15.54 -29.75 20.14
CA LYS A 92 -16.75 -29.08 20.65
C LYS A 92 -16.49 -27.63 21.05
N ASN A 93 -15.34 -27.32 21.63
CA ASN A 93 -14.99 -25.95 21.99
C ASN A 93 -14.71 -25.08 20.75
N LEU A 94 -13.92 -25.58 19.81
CA LEU A 94 -13.56 -24.88 18.55
C LEU A 94 -14.75 -24.65 17.61
N ARG A 95 -15.83 -25.43 17.75
CA ARG A 95 -17.13 -25.15 17.11
C ARG A 95 -17.88 -23.98 17.75
N LYS A 96 -17.85 -23.88 19.08
CA LYS A 96 -18.65 -22.90 19.84
C LYS A 96 -18.09 -21.48 19.78
N LYS A 97 -16.76 -21.34 19.70
CA LYS A 97 -16.08 -20.05 19.67
C LYS A 97 -14.93 -20.11 18.69
N GLU A 98 -14.66 -18.97 18.08
CA GLU A 98 -13.46 -18.77 17.28
C GLU A 98 -12.28 -18.53 18.22
N TYR A 99 -11.25 -19.38 18.10
CA TYR A 99 -10.03 -19.30 18.90
C TYR A 99 -8.88 -18.87 18.00
N HIS A 100 -8.01 -18.03 18.53
CA HIS A 100 -6.76 -17.64 17.89
C HIS A 100 -5.59 -18.46 18.45
N PHE A 101 -4.46 -18.43 17.76
CA PHE A 101 -3.25 -19.08 18.26
C PHE A 101 -2.82 -18.48 19.60
N ASN A 102 -2.74 -19.31 20.64
CA ASN A 102 -2.25 -18.90 21.94
C ASN A 102 -0.73 -19.11 22.04
N CYS A 103 0.04 -18.35 21.25
CA CYS A 103 1.50 -18.51 21.13
C CYS A 103 2.27 -18.11 22.40
N ARG A 104 1.70 -17.23 23.24
CA ARG A 104 2.33 -16.73 24.47
C ARG A 104 2.07 -17.61 25.69
N ALA A 105 1.21 -18.61 25.55
CA ALA A 105 0.98 -19.59 26.60
C ALA A 105 2.21 -20.46 26.86
N GLN A 106 2.46 -20.77 28.13
CA GLN A 106 3.36 -21.87 28.49
C GLN A 106 2.68 -23.22 28.20
N PRO A 107 3.40 -24.24 27.69
CA PRO A 107 4.85 -24.28 27.43
C PRO A 107 5.28 -23.72 26.07
N LEU A 108 4.33 -23.33 25.20
CA LEU A 108 4.60 -22.98 23.80
C LEU A 108 5.53 -21.76 23.63
N VAL A 109 5.43 -20.78 24.52
CA VAL A 109 6.23 -19.54 24.45
C VAL A 109 7.74 -19.78 24.43
N ALA A 110 8.23 -20.87 25.04
CA ALA A 110 9.64 -21.22 25.03
C ALA A 110 10.12 -21.83 23.70
N TYR A 111 9.20 -22.33 22.88
CA TYR A 111 9.48 -23.01 21.62
C TYR A 111 8.89 -22.28 20.40
N CYS A 112 8.16 -21.19 20.61
CA CYS A 112 7.46 -20.47 19.56
C CYS A 112 8.43 -19.53 18.81
N ASN A 113 8.54 -19.71 17.49
CA ASN A 113 9.15 -18.73 16.60
C ASN A 113 8.06 -17.87 15.95
N ALA A 114 7.68 -16.79 16.62
CA ALA A 114 6.63 -15.88 16.15
C ALA A 114 7.00 -15.16 14.84
N ALA A 115 8.27 -14.84 14.61
CA ALA A 115 8.73 -14.19 13.40
C ALA A 115 8.51 -15.10 12.17
N LEU A 116 8.95 -16.36 12.28
CA LEU A 116 8.71 -17.36 11.24
C LEU A 116 7.22 -17.66 11.06
N CYS A 117 6.45 -17.73 12.15
CA CYS A 117 5.02 -18.03 12.08
C CYS A 117 4.26 -16.97 11.26
N LYS A 118 4.62 -15.69 11.37
CA LYS A 118 4.00 -14.61 10.57
C LYS A 118 4.20 -14.75 9.07
N THR A 119 5.28 -15.41 8.63
CA THR A 119 5.55 -15.62 7.20
C THR A 119 4.84 -16.87 6.65
N ARG A 120 4.08 -17.60 7.47
CA ARG A 120 3.39 -18.83 7.05
C ARG A 120 1.96 -18.51 6.65
N GLU A 121 1.52 -19.16 5.58
CA GLU A 121 0.17 -19.04 4.99
C GLU A 121 -0.98 -19.12 6.01
N HIS A 122 -0.87 -20.00 7.02
CA HIS A 122 -1.86 -20.13 8.09
C HIS A 122 -1.32 -19.74 9.47
N GLY A 123 -0.36 -18.83 9.48
CA GLY A 123 0.30 -18.35 10.69
C GLY A 123 -0.46 -17.25 11.44
N ILE A 124 0.18 -16.72 12.47
CA ILE A 124 -0.34 -15.56 13.21
C ILE A 124 -0.29 -14.29 12.35
N GLY A 125 -1.40 -13.55 12.26
CA GLY A 125 -1.47 -12.31 11.48
C GLY A 125 -1.81 -12.48 10.00
N ALA A 126 -1.96 -13.72 9.50
CA ALA A 126 -2.44 -13.97 8.14
C ALA A 126 -3.87 -13.44 7.88
N GLU A 127 -4.64 -13.19 8.94
CA GLU A 127 -5.97 -12.58 8.87
C GLU A 127 -5.95 -11.05 8.94
N GLU A 128 -4.81 -10.40 9.22
CA GLU A 128 -4.79 -8.94 9.37
C GLU A 128 -4.76 -8.21 8.03
N ALA A 129 -4.23 -8.79 6.95
CA ALA A 129 -4.39 -8.24 5.61
C ALA A 129 -5.19 -9.22 4.77
N SER A 130 -6.42 -8.86 4.38
CA SER A 130 -7.25 -9.69 3.50
C SER A 130 -6.76 -9.71 2.04
N VAL A 131 -5.54 -9.26 1.80
CA VAL A 131 -5.01 -9.00 0.46
C VAL A 131 -3.58 -9.49 0.38
N ARG A 132 -3.27 -10.14 -0.74
CA ARG A 132 -1.91 -10.55 -1.10
C ARG A 132 -1.51 -9.80 -2.36
N VAL A 133 -0.50 -8.95 -2.22
CA VAL A 133 0.13 -8.27 -3.36
C VAL A 133 1.18 -9.20 -3.96
N THR A 134 1.13 -9.38 -5.27
CA THR A 134 2.07 -10.23 -6.01
C THR A 134 3.18 -9.42 -6.67
N GLU A 135 2.85 -8.24 -7.19
CA GLU A 135 3.80 -7.41 -7.93
C GLU A 135 3.50 -5.91 -7.76
N LEU A 136 4.55 -5.09 -7.76
CA LEU A 136 4.46 -3.63 -7.80
C LEU A 136 5.27 -3.14 -9.00
N ARG A 137 4.62 -2.37 -9.88
CA ARG A 137 5.25 -1.72 -11.02
C ARG A 137 5.12 -0.20 -10.92
N LYS A 138 6.16 0.51 -11.33
CA LYS A 138 6.15 1.97 -11.51
C LYS A 138 6.27 2.27 -13.00
N LEU A 139 5.31 2.97 -13.56
CA LEU A 139 5.47 3.62 -14.85
C LEU A 139 6.06 5.01 -14.61
N ASP A 140 7.20 5.28 -15.23
CA ASP A 140 7.99 6.48 -14.95
C ASP A 140 7.47 7.72 -15.69
N THR A 141 6.21 8.07 -15.43
CA THR A 141 5.55 9.30 -15.89
C THR A 141 5.74 10.45 -14.90
N GLU A 142 5.36 11.67 -15.29
CA GLU A 142 5.27 12.82 -14.39
C GLU A 142 3.83 13.37 -14.32
N PRO A 143 3.09 13.14 -13.20
CA PRO A 143 3.48 12.40 -12.00
C PRO A 143 3.54 10.87 -12.20
N PRO A 144 4.28 10.12 -11.36
CA PRO A 144 4.45 8.68 -11.54
C PRO A 144 3.15 7.91 -11.31
N LEU A 145 2.93 6.90 -12.15
CA LEU A 145 1.81 5.97 -12.04
C LEU A 145 2.29 4.64 -11.48
N TRP A 146 1.53 4.10 -10.53
CA TRP A 146 1.85 2.85 -9.84
C TRP A 146 0.81 1.79 -10.17
N PHE A 147 1.25 0.55 -10.32
CA PHE A 147 0.38 -0.60 -10.57
C PHE A 147 0.68 -1.69 -9.55
N ILE A 148 -0.37 -2.16 -8.89
CA ILE A 148 -0.29 -3.26 -7.93
C ILE A 148 -1.11 -4.43 -8.46
N ASP A 149 -0.49 -5.59 -8.55
CA ASP A 149 -1.19 -6.84 -8.84
C ASP A 149 -1.63 -7.52 -7.54
N ILE A 150 -2.91 -7.86 -7.48
CA ILE A 150 -3.55 -8.50 -6.34
C ILE A 150 -3.94 -9.93 -6.74
N ASP A 151 -3.45 -10.90 -5.95
CA ASP A 151 -3.75 -12.31 -6.14
C ASP A 151 -5.27 -12.55 -6.20
N GLY A 152 -5.76 -13.10 -7.31
CA GLY A 152 -7.17 -13.40 -7.54
C GLY A 152 -8.10 -12.21 -7.86
N HIS A 153 -7.58 -10.98 -7.92
CA HIS A 153 -8.41 -9.78 -8.18
C HIS A 153 -7.95 -8.93 -9.38
N GLY A 154 -6.69 -9.04 -9.78
CA GLY A 154 -6.13 -8.30 -10.93
C GLY A 154 -5.31 -7.07 -10.52
N THR A 155 -5.10 -6.17 -11.47
CA THR A 155 -4.22 -5.01 -11.31
C THR A 155 -5.01 -3.76 -10.93
N VAL A 156 -4.54 -3.00 -9.94
CA VAL A 156 -5.06 -1.67 -9.58
C VAL A 156 -4.03 -0.59 -9.90
N GLN A 157 -4.47 0.50 -10.53
CA GLN A 157 -3.66 1.68 -10.78
C GLN A 157 -3.80 2.69 -9.64
N LEU A 158 -2.68 3.30 -9.20
CA LEU A 158 -2.60 4.17 -8.03
C LEU A 158 -1.75 5.40 -8.34
N SER A 159 -2.12 6.55 -7.77
CA SER A 159 -1.20 7.67 -7.58
C SER A 159 -0.28 7.42 -6.38
N THR A 160 0.80 8.20 -6.26
CA THR A 160 1.72 8.10 -5.11
C THR A 160 1.01 8.28 -3.76
N ASP A 161 0.05 9.22 -3.68
CA ASP A 161 -0.71 9.46 -2.44
C ASP A 161 -1.63 8.28 -2.09
N MET A 162 -2.24 7.66 -3.11
CA MET A 162 -3.08 6.48 -2.90
C MET A 162 -2.23 5.26 -2.52
N LEU A 163 -1.07 5.09 -3.15
CA LEU A 163 -0.13 4.03 -2.83
C LEU A 163 0.35 4.14 -1.37
N ASN A 164 0.70 5.35 -0.92
CA ASN A 164 1.27 5.58 0.42
C ASN A 164 0.24 5.46 1.57
N SER A 165 -1.02 5.15 1.28
CA SER A 165 -2.10 5.07 2.28
C SER A 165 -2.95 3.82 2.09
N ALA A 166 -3.14 3.06 3.18
CA ALA A 166 -4.03 1.89 3.15
C ALA A 166 -5.47 2.25 2.73
N ILE A 167 -5.94 3.44 3.14
CA ILE A 167 -7.28 3.93 2.77
C ILE A 167 -7.33 4.28 1.27
N GLY A 168 -6.26 4.89 0.75
CA GLY A 168 -6.14 5.21 -0.68
C GLY A 168 -6.16 3.95 -1.55
N PHE A 169 -5.37 2.96 -1.17
CA PHE A 169 -5.37 1.63 -1.80
C PHE A 169 -6.76 0.98 -1.75
N THR A 170 -7.40 0.89 -0.58
CA THR A 170 -8.75 0.32 -0.45
C THR A 170 -9.76 1.02 -1.36
N LYS A 171 -9.73 2.35 -1.44
CA LYS A 171 -10.61 3.13 -2.31
C LYS A 171 -10.39 2.76 -3.79
N ALA A 172 -9.14 2.72 -4.24
CA ALA A 172 -8.82 2.37 -5.62
C ALA A 172 -9.26 0.96 -6.00
N CYS A 173 -9.08 -0.03 -5.11
CA CYS A 173 -9.59 -1.38 -5.33
C CYS A 173 -11.11 -1.43 -5.45
N MET A 174 -11.83 -0.64 -4.65
CA MET A 174 -13.29 -0.58 -4.73
C MET A 174 -13.76 0.02 -6.07
N GLU A 175 -13.09 1.07 -6.54
CA GLU A 175 -13.46 1.77 -7.76
C GLU A 175 -13.12 0.98 -9.03
N GLN A 176 -11.95 0.33 -9.08
CA GLN A 176 -11.46 -0.33 -10.29
C GLN A 176 -11.79 -1.82 -10.35
N LEU A 177 -11.80 -2.50 -9.20
CA LEU A 177 -11.92 -3.95 -9.12
C LEU A 177 -13.21 -4.41 -8.44
N SER A 178 -14.08 -3.48 -7.99
CA SER A 178 -15.27 -3.79 -7.18
C SER A 178 -14.93 -4.68 -5.96
N PHE A 179 -13.72 -4.52 -5.44
CA PHE A 179 -13.15 -5.33 -4.35
C PHE A 179 -12.73 -4.43 -3.19
N ARG A 180 -13.13 -4.78 -1.96
CA ARG A 180 -12.80 -4.00 -0.76
C ARG A 180 -11.83 -4.76 0.14
N PRO A 181 -10.51 -4.51 0.03
CA PRO A 181 -9.54 -5.12 0.91
C PRO A 181 -9.58 -4.47 2.31
N VAL A 182 -9.40 -5.29 3.34
CA VAL A 182 -9.22 -4.86 4.73
C VAL A 182 -7.74 -4.98 5.06
N VAL A 183 -7.07 -3.82 5.18
CA VAL A 183 -5.64 -3.76 5.45
C VAL A 183 -5.35 -2.68 6.51
N PRO A 184 -4.88 -3.05 7.71
CA PRO A 184 -4.38 -2.11 8.71
C PRO A 184 -3.17 -1.34 8.18
N ALA A 185 -3.07 -0.06 8.54
CA ALA A 185 -1.99 0.82 8.06
C ALA A 185 -0.58 0.26 8.29
N LYS A 186 -0.36 -0.40 9.45
CA LYS A 186 0.92 -1.04 9.77
C LYS A 186 1.23 -2.23 8.85
N ALA A 187 0.22 -3.05 8.52
CA ALA A 187 0.37 -4.16 7.60
C ALA A 187 0.65 -3.65 6.17
N TRP A 188 -0.06 -2.60 5.75
CA TRP A 188 0.17 -1.96 4.45
C TRP A 188 1.59 -1.44 4.29
N THR A 189 2.11 -0.77 5.32
CA THR A 189 3.50 -0.27 5.31
C THR A 189 4.51 -1.41 5.13
N ALA A 190 4.27 -2.57 5.77
CA ALA A 190 5.12 -3.74 5.63
C ALA A 190 5.03 -4.37 4.22
N ILE A 191 3.82 -4.48 3.67
CA ILE A 191 3.58 -4.97 2.31
C ILE A 191 4.34 -4.09 1.29
N LEU A 192 4.17 -2.76 1.38
CA LEU A 192 4.88 -1.85 0.49
C LEU A 192 6.40 -2.00 0.61
N SER A 193 6.93 -2.09 1.83
CA SER A 193 8.38 -2.23 2.04
C SER A 193 8.94 -3.46 1.30
N GLU A 194 8.24 -4.60 1.34
CA GLU A 194 8.63 -5.81 0.60
C GLU A 194 8.47 -5.63 -0.92
N CYS A 195 7.39 -4.99 -1.37
CA CYS A 195 7.17 -4.72 -2.79
C CYS A 195 8.25 -3.83 -3.40
N PHE A 196 8.72 -2.81 -2.66
CA PHE A 196 9.77 -1.90 -3.13
C PHE A 196 11.14 -2.60 -3.29
N GLU A 197 11.42 -3.68 -2.55
CA GLU A 197 12.64 -4.49 -2.76
C GLU A 197 12.65 -5.19 -4.13
N LYS A 198 11.47 -5.39 -4.73
CA LYS A 198 11.27 -6.10 -6.00
C LYS A 198 10.57 -5.20 -7.04
N LEU A 199 10.70 -3.88 -6.91
CA LEU A 199 10.01 -2.92 -7.77
C LEU A 199 10.47 -3.09 -9.22
N ILE A 200 9.50 -3.22 -10.13
CA ILE A 200 9.74 -3.17 -11.56
C ILE A 200 9.46 -1.75 -12.05
N ILE A 201 10.44 -1.13 -12.69
CA ILE A 201 10.28 0.19 -13.31
C ILE A 201 10.07 -0.04 -14.80
N ILE A 202 8.95 0.46 -15.31
CA ILE A 202 8.66 0.55 -16.74
C ILE A 202 9.16 1.91 -17.17
N GLU A 203 10.32 1.91 -17.84
CA GLU A 203 10.89 3.10 -18.45
C GLU A 203 10.03 3.52 -19.65
N MET A 204 9.84 4.83 -19.79
CA MET A 204 9.22 5.44 -20.96
C MET A 204 10.30 6.23 -21.69
N THR A 205 10.23 6.30 -23.02
CA THR A 205 11.11 7.19 -23.77
C THR A 205 10.80 8.65 -23.41
N ASP A 206 11.76 9.54 -23.64
CA ASP A 206 11.56 10.97 -23.38
C ASP A 206 10.42 11.56 -24.21
N GLU A 207 10.17 11.01 -25.40
CA GLU A 207 9.03 11.33 -26.28
C GLU A 207 7.69 10.84 -25.68
N GLU A 208 7.63 9.60 -25.21
CA GLU A 208 6.42 9.03 -24.58
C GLU A 208 6.08 9.74 -23.25
N ARG A 209 7.11 10.16 -22.50
CA ARG A 209 6.92 11.00 -21.30
C ARG A 209 6.39 12.38 -21.67
N ALA A 210 6.86 12.98 -22.76
CA ALA A 210 6.36 14.28 -23.21
C ALA A 210 4.86 14.17 -23.51
N ASP A 211 4.44 13.26 -24.38
CA ASP A 211 3.05 13.20 -24.86
C ASP A 211 1.99 12.92 -23.79
N GLY A 212 2.34 12.19 -22.72
CA GLY A 212 1.41 11.84 -21.62
C GLY A 212 1.53 12.68 -20.34
N SER A 213 2.50 13.59 -20.25
CA SER A 213 2.78 14.35 -19.01
C SER A 213 2.10 15.71 -18.96
N ILE A 214 1.98 16.25 -17.75
CA ILE A 214 1.54 17.64 -17.53
C ILE A 214 2.47 18.62 -18.29
N SER A 215 3.76 18.32 -18.35
CA SER A 215 4.77 19.08 -19.10
C SER A 215 4.55 19.05 -20.61
N GLY A 216 4.27 17.91 -21.24
CA GLY A 216 4.03 17.91 -22.68
C GLY A 216 2.62 18.33 -23.08
N ALA A 217 1.62 18.17 -22.20
CA ALA A 217 0.33 18.86 -22.35
C ALA A 217 0.52 20.40 -22.34
N PHE A 218 1.36 20.91 -21.45
CA PHE A 218 1.75 22.32 -21.44
C PHE A 218 2.54 22.71 -22.70
N ALA A 219 3.51 21.91 -23.12
CA ALA A 219 4.30 22.13 -24.34
C ALA A 219 3.42 22.20 -25.59
N SER A 220 2.48 21.25 -25.75
CA SER A 220 1.48 21.23 -26.82
C SER A 220 0.64 22.50 -26.85
N LEU A 221 0.24 23.01 -25.69
CA LEU A 221 -0.53 24.25 -25.58
C LEU A 221 0.31 25.49 -25.88
N VAL A 222 1.60 25.50 -25.51
CA VAL A 222 2.54 26.56 -25.89
C VAL A 222 2.74 26.57 -27.40
N HIS A 223 2.97 25.41 -28.01
CA HIS A 223 3.08 25.26 -29.47
C HIS A 223 1.80 25.77 -30.16
N ALA A 224 0.62 25.31 -29.74
CA ALA A 224 -0.66 25.78 -30.27
C ALA A 224 -0.91 27.28 -30.09
N TYR A 225 -0.38 27.89 -29.02
CA TYR A 225 -0.44 29.34 -28.81
C TYR A 225 0.44 30.10 -29.81
N LEU A 226 1.66 29.61 -30.07
CA LEU A 226 2.63 30.27 -30.94
C LEU A 226 2.27 30.16 -32.43
N GLN A 227 1.63 29.06 -32.84
CA GLN A 227 1.10 28.79 -34.18
C GLN A 227 -0.14 29.63 -34.56
N ARG A 228 -0.64 30.47 -33.65
CA ARG A 228 -1.75 31.40 -33.96
C ARG A 228 -1.25 32.47 -34.94
N PRO A 229 -2.15 33.06 -35.76
CA PRO A 229 -1.76 34.05 -36.76
C PRO A 229 -0.83 35.13 -36.17
N PRO A 230 0.43 35.22 -36.66
CA PRO A 230 1.41 36.11 -36.06
C PRO A 230 1.05 37.57 -36.30
N ALA A 231 1.65 38.43 -35.49
CA ALA A 231 1.71 39.86 -35.69
C ALA A 231 2.56 40.17 -36.93
N GLU A 232 2.06 41.02 -37.82
CA GLU A 232 2.83 41.51 -38.97
C GLU A 232 3.83 42.59 -38.54
N THR A 233 3.54 43.28 -37.44
CA THR A 233 4.36 44.35 -36.88
C THR A 233 4.67 44.11 -35.40
N TRP A 234 5.83 44.59 -34.95
CA TRP A 234 6.27 44.52 -33.55
C TRP A 234 5.27 45.11 -32.53
N ASP A 235 4.41 46.04 -32.97
CA ASP A 235 3.42 46.69 -32.12
C ASP A 235 2.14 45.85 -31.95
N GLU A 236 1.90 44.86 -32.81
CA GLU A 236 0.77 43.93 -32.70
C GLU A 236 0.98 42.81 -31.67
N VAL A 237 2.21 42.59 -31.19
CA VAL A 237 2.46 41.74 -30.01
C VAL A 237 1.63 42.20 -28.81
N LEU A 238 1.34 43.50 -28.78
CA LEU A 238 0.55 44.14 -27.72
C LEU A 238 -0.94 43.76 -27.80
N LEU A 239 -1.40 43.33 -28.98
CA LEU A 239 -2.75 42.82 -29.27
C LEU A 239 -2.89 41.31 -29.00
N ARG A 240 -2.00 40.74 -28.16
CA ARG A 240 -2.02 39.33 -27.75
C ARG A 240 -1.62 38.34 -28.85
N LYS A 241 -0.90 38.81 -29.86
CA LYS A 241 -0.29 38.00 -30.92
C LYS A 241 1.18 37.70 -30.60
N SER A 242 1.71 36.64 -31.19
CA SER A 242 3.15 36.35 -31.27
C SER A 242 3.76 37.10 -32.45
N PHE A 243 5.02 37.53 -32.37
CA PHE A 243 5.76 38.14 -33.50
C PHE A 243 7.04 37.35 -33.74
N SER A 244 7.36 37.02 -34.99
CA SER A 244 8.62 36.36 -35.35
C SER A 244 9.56 37.34 -36.05
N ASP A 245 10.84 37.33 -35.69
CA ASP A 245 11.90 38.05 -36.42
C ASP A 245 12.72 37.15 -37.36
N GLY A 246 12.31 35.88 -37.52
CA GLY A 246 13.01 34.86 -38.31
C GLY A 246 14.06 34.06 -37.53
N GLU A 247 14.41 34.46 -36.30
CA GLU A 247 15.29 33.69 -35.41
C GLU A 247 14.55 33.28 -34.13
N HIS A 248 13.67 34.15 -33.63
CA HIS A 248 12.90 33.97 -32.41
C HIS A 248 11.45 34.42 -32.57
N VAL A 249 10.57 33.84 -31.76
CA VAL A 249 9.17 34.27 -31.62
C VAL A 249 8.93 34.90 -30.27
N TYR A 250 8.45 36.14 -30.29
CA TYR A 250 8.24 37.01 -29.15
C TYR A 250 6.77 37.08 -28.77
N PHE A 251 6.48 37.00 -27.47
CA PHE A 251 5.12 37.05 -26.94
C PHE A 251 5.10 37.55 -25.48
N ARG A 252 3.90 37.78 -24.96
CA ARG A 252 3.69 38.08 -23.54
C ARG A 252 3.35 36.80 -22.78
N PHE A 253 4.13 36.50 -21.75
CA PHE A 253 3.85 35.37 -20.85
C PHE A 253 2.41 35.42 -20.29
N GLU A 254 1.91 36.63 -19.97
CA GLU A 254 0.54 36.81 -19.48
C GLU A 254 -0.52 36.37 -20.50
N ASP A 255 -0.29 36.57 -21.80
CA ASP A 255 -1.27 36.17 -22.81
C ASP A 255 -1.21 34.67 -23.08
N MET A 256 -0.01 34.09 -23.08
CA MET A 256 0.19 32.65 -23.21
C MET A 256 -0.47 31.90 -22.05
N ILE A 257 -0.22 32.30 -20.79
CA ILE A 257 -0.80 31.61 -19.64
C ILE A 257 -2.34 31.75 -19.59
N ASN A 258 -2.87 32.91 -19.98
CA ASN A 258 -4.31 33.10 -20.09
C ASN A 258 -4.92 32.25 -21.22
N TYR A 259 -4.16 31.98 -22.29
CA TYR A 259 -4.60 31.06 -23.33
C TYR A 259 -4.65 29.61 -22.81
N THR A 260 -3.59 29.11 -22.16
CA THR A 260 -3.59 27.72 -21.64
C THR A 260 -4.72 27.49 -20.62
N GLN A 261 -4.99 28.47 -19.75
CA GLN A 261 -6.11 28.41 -18.80
C GLN A 261 -7.49 28.39 -19.48
N ARG A 262 -7.66 29.07 -20.62
CA ARG A 262 -8.90 29.02 -21.41
C ARG A 262 -9.09 27.68 -22.11
N GLN A 263 -8.00 26.99 -22.45
CA GLN A 263 -8.03 25.61 -22.98
C GLN A 263 -8.25 24.56 -21.87
N GLY A 264 -8.47 24.99 -20.62
CA GLY A 264 -8.79 24.10 -19.50
C GLY A 264 -7.58 23.61 -18.71
N PHE A 265 -6.36 23.95 -19.11
CA PHE A 265 -5.14 23.58 -18.38
C PHE A 265 -4.99 24.38 -17.09
N ARG A 266 -5.02 23.70 -15.94
CA ARG A 266 -4.97 24.33 -14.60
C ARG A 266 -3.93 23.70 -13.68
N ASP A 267 -3.16 22.76 -14.18
CA ASP A 267 -2.21 21.94 -13.42
C ASP A 267 -0.98 22.73 -12.97
N TYR A 268 -0.60 23.80 -13.69
CA TYR A 268 0.47 24.71 -13.26
C TYR A 268 -0.04 26.01 -12.64
N ARG A 269 0.52 26.33 -11.46
CA ARG A 269 0.56 27.69 -10.93
C ARG A 269 1.49 28.54 -11.77
N ARG A 270 1.34 29.86 -11.69
CA ARG A 270 2.09 30.83 -12.50
C ARG A 270 3.61 30.62 -12.49
N ASN A 271 4.20 30.30 -11.33
CA ASN A 271 5.65 30.08 -11.22
C ASN A 271 6.11 28.70 -11.75
N GLU A 272 5.21 27.71 -11.77
CA GLU A 272 5.47 26.39 -12.35
C GLU A 272 5.45 26.48 -13.87
N ALA A 273 4.46 27.18 -14.44
CA ALA A 273 4.40 27.45 -15.87
C ALA A 273 5.59 28.28 -16.37
N LEU A 274 6.13 29.19 -15.55
CA LEU A 274 7.33 29.96 -15.89
C LEU A 274 8.58 29.08 -15.95
N ARG A 275 8.74 28.15 -15.00
CA ARG A 275 9.84 27.17 -15.02
C ARG A 275 9.70 26.24 -16.21
N ALA A 276 8.52 25.64 -16.40
CA ALA A 276 8.25 24.77 -17.54
C ALA A 276 8.51 25.48 -18.89
N LEU A 277 8.12 26.75 -19.02
CA LEU A 277 8.45 27.53 -20.23
C LEU A 277 9.96 27.72 -20.42
N THR A 278 10.71 27.91 -19.33
CA THR A 278 12.18 28.04 -19.38
C THR A 278 12.82 26.71 -19.78
N ASP A 279 12.31 25.59 -19.28
CA ASP A 279 12.78 24.25 -19.62
C ASP A 279 12.53 23.90 -21.10
N LEU A 280 11.47 24.47 -21.70
CA LEU A 280 11.18 24.40 -23.14
C LEU A 280 12.08 25.33 -23.99
N GLY A 281 13.02 26.06 -23.39
CA GLY A 281 13.92 27.00 -24.09
C GLY A 281 13.42 28.45 -24.13
N GLY A 282 12.41 28.79 -23.34
CA GLY A 282 11.87 30.15 -23.27
C GLY A 282 12.73 31.08 -22.43
N GLU A 283 12.98 32.28 -22.94
CA GLU A 283 13.82 33.29 -22.26
C GLU A 283 13.08 34.61 -22.07
N SER A 284 13.36 35.30 -20.96
CA SER A 284 12.85 36.67 -20.76
C SER A 284 13.61 37.66 -21.63
N HIS A 285 12.90 38.31 -22.55
CA HIS A 285 13.45 39.32 -23.46
C HIS A 285 13.06 40.74 -23.01
N GLY A 286 13.73 41.24 -21.96
CA GLY A 286 13.66 42.65 -21.54
C GLY A 286 12.26 43.20 -21.23
N GLN A 287 12.15 44.53 -21.18
CA GLN A 287 10.89 45.26 -21.05
C GLN A 287 10.70 46.21 -22.22
N LYS A 288 9.53 46.20 -22.85
CA LYS A 288 9.15 47.17 -23.88
C LYS A 288 8.08 48.10 -23.33
N LYS A 289 8.25 49.40 -23.57
CA LYS A 289 7.29 50.43 -23.18
C LYS A 289 6.17 50.51 -24.20
N LEU A 290 4.93 50.32 -23.74
CA LEU A 290 3.73 50.39 -24.56
C LEU A 290 3.44 51.84 -24.98
N PRO A 291 2.69 52.05 -26.09
CA PRO A 291 2.17 53.38 -26.46
C PRO A 291 1.32 54.03 -25.35
N ASN A 292 0.71 53.22 -24.48
CA ASN A 292 -0.03 53.67 -23.30
C ASN A 292 0.85 53.90 -22.05
N GLY A 293 2.19 53.85 -22.19
CA GLY A 293 3.16 54.14 -21.13
C GLY A 293 3.49 53.00 -20.18
N ARG A 294 2.80 51.85 -20.24
CA ARG A 294 3.08 50.69 -19.37
C ARG A 294 4.27 49.88 -19.89
N ASN A 295 5.14 49.40 -19.00
CA ASN A 295 6.20 48.48 -19.38
C ASN A 295 5.68 47.04 -19.37
N VAL A 296 5.95 46.30 -20.43
CA VAL A 296 5.61 44.89 -20.56
C VAL A 296 6.88 44.09 -20.72
N ARG A 297 7.02 43.03 -19.90
CA ARG A 297 8.08 42.05 -20.05
C ARG A 297 7.73 41.09 -21.18
N LEU A 298 8.62 40.98 -22.16
CA LEU A 298 8.47 40.04 -23.26
C LEU A 298 9.22 38.74 -22.95
N TRP A 299 8.75 37.67 -23.56
CA TRP A 299 9.40 36.37 -23.61
C TRP A 299 9.66 36.02 -25.06
N ARG A 300 10.72 35.24 -25.30
CA ARG A 300 11.05 34.71 -26.62
C ARG A 300 11.26 33.21 -26.55
N MET A 301 10.92 32.54 -27.65
CA MET A 301 11.21 31.13 -27.92
C MET A 301 11.96 31.02 -29.25
N PRO A 302 12.77 29.98 -29.49
CA PRO A 302 13.37 29.72 -30.79
C PRO A 302 12.33 29.58 -31.91
N VAL A 303 12.64 29.99 -33.14
CA VAL A 303 11.67 30.00 -34.27
C VAL A 303 11.15 28.63 -34.68
N HIS A 304 11.91 27.54 -34.46
CA HIS A 304 11.48 26.16 -34.76
C HIS A 304 10.21 25.72 -34.02
N TRP A 305 9.77 26.46 -32.99
CA TRP A 305 8.47 26.24 -32.34
C TRP A 305 7.26 26.66 -33.18
N VAL A 306 7.51 27.33 -34.31
CA VAL A 306 6.47 27.90 -35.18
C VAL A 306 6.66 27.52 -36.65
N GLU A 307 7.83 27.01 -37.01
CA GLU A 307 8.09 26.39 -38.31
C GLU A 307 7.68 24.90 -38.22
N GLU A 308 6.91 24.41 -39.20
CA GLU A 308 6.69 22.96 -39.33
C GLU A 308 7.99 22.32 -39.82
N ASP A 309 8.46 21.27 -39.17
CA ASP A 309 9.58 20.45 -39.67
C ASP A 309 9.20 19.90 -41.05
N ASP A 310 9.82 20.45 -42.11
CA ASP A 310 9.74 19.93 -43.49
C ASP A 310 10.37 18.52 -43.63
#